data_AF-A0A7V9FKX3-F1
#
_entry.id   AF-A0A7V9FKX3-F1
#
_cell.length_a   1.000
_cell.length_b   1.000
_cell.length_c   1.000
_cell.angle_alpha   90.00
_cell.angle_beta   90.00
_cell.angle_gamma   90.00
#
_symmetry.space_group_name_H-M   'P 1'
#
loop_
_entity.id
_entity.type
_entity.pdbx_description
1 polymer ?
#
loop_
_entity_poly.entity_id
_entity_poly.type
_entity_poly.pdbx_seq_one_letter_code
_entity_poly.pdbx_strand_id
1 'polypeptide(L)' 'MSVPAEVRSRWETDKVSVEDHGDHLVVRPLPVDPVAAFRGAFTGGRSSDELRAISRLDDQAAERRRK' A
#
# COMPACT_ATOMS: atom_id res chain seq x y z
N MET A 1 -17.49 11.29 -8.13
CA MET A 1 -16.58 12.29 -7.54
C MET A 1 -15.94 13.08 -8.67
N SER A 2 -15.90 14.41 -8.56
CA SER A 2 -15.28 15.27 -9.57
C SER A 2 -14.04 15.91 -8.98
N VAL A 3 -12.88 15.71 -9.61
CA VAL A 3 -11.63 16.38 -9.25
C VAL A 3 -11.56 17.70 -10.01
N PRO A 4 -11.28 18.86 -9.38
CA PRO A 4 -11.18 20.15 -10.06
C PRO A 4 -10.21 20.11 -11.26
N ALA A 5 -10.53 20.86 -12.32
CA ALA A 5 -9.78 20.82 -13.58
C ALA A 5 -8.28 21.13 -13.39
N GLU A 6 -7.95 22.09 -12.54
CA GLU A 6 -6.57 22.45 -12.20
C GLU A 6 -5.81 21.28 -11.57
N VAL A 7 -6.46 20.52 -10.67
CA VAL A 7 -5.87 19.34 -10.03
C VAL A 7 -5.66 18.22 -11.04
N ARG A 8 -6.63 18.00 -11.95
CA ARG A 8 -6.48 17.02 -13.03
C ARG A 8 -5.32 17.36 -13.96
N SER A 9 -5.19 18.63 -14.34
CA SER A 9 -4.09 19.10 -15.20
C SER A 9 -2.74 18.91 -14.54
N ARG A 10 -2.63 19.11 -13.22
CA ARG A 10 -1.37 18.91 -12.48
C ARG A 10 -1.01 17.43 -12.34
N TRP A 11 -2.00 16.56 -12.22
CA TRP A 11 -1.78 15.14 -12.01
C TRP A 11 -1.50 14.36 -13.30
N GLU A 12 -1.91 14.89 -14.46
CA GLU A 12 -1.67 14.28 -15.78
C GLU A 12 -2.02 12.79 -15.86
N THR A 13 -3.03 12.35 -15.10
CA THR A 13 -3.50 10.97 -15.07
C THR A 13 -5.02 10.93 -15.04
N ASP A 14 -5.58 9.88 -15.64
CA ASP A 14 -7.00 9.54 -15.62
C ASP A 14 -7.36 8.58 -14.48
N LYS A 15 -6.35 8.03 -13.79
CA LYS A 15 -6.51 7.06 -12.70
C LYS A 15 -6.02 7.63 -11.39
N VAL A 16 -6.80 7.40 -10.34
CA VAL A 16 -6.48 7.80 -8.96
C VAL A 16 -6.71 6.64 -8.01
N SER A 17 -5.91 6.55 -6.95
CA SER A 17 -6.22 5.73 -5.79
C SER A 17 -7.01 6.56 -4.78
N VAL A 18 -7.93 5.89 -4.08
CA VAL A 18 -8.76 6.49 -3.03
C VAL A 18 -8.64 5.61 -1.80
N GLU A 19 -8.17 6.18 -0.71
CA GLU A 19 -8.15 5.57 0.62
C GLU A 19 -9.18 6.27 1.51
N ASP A 20 -10.01 5.48 2.19
CA ASP A 20 -11.04 5.96 3.10
C ASP A 20 -10.58 5.77 4.55
N HIS A 21 -10.53 6.88 5.29
CA HIS A 21 -10.18 6.93 6.71
C HIS A 21 -11.40 7.23 7.61
N GLY A 22 -12.60 7.33 7.03
CA GLY A 22 -13.86 7.57 7.71
C GLY A 22 -14.23 9.06 7.85
N ASP A 23 -13.31 9.89 8.32
CA ASP A 23 -13.49 11.35 8.45
C ASP A 23 -12.94 12.13 7.25
N HIS A 24 -12.09 11.50 6.44
CA HIS A 24 -11.55 12.06 5.21
C HIS A 24 -11.19 10.97 4.20
N LEU A 25 -11.08 11.41 2.94
CA LEU A 25 -10.57 10.59 1.84
C LEU A 25 -9.18 11.10 1.46
N VAL A 26 -8.24 10.18 1.26
CA VAL A 26 -6.96 10.49 0.64
C VAL A 26 -7.00 10.05 -0.82
N VAL A 27 -6.87 11.01 -1.73
CA VAL A 27 -6.88 10.77 -3.18
C VAL A 27 -5.49 11.06 -3.73
N ARG A 28 -4.89 10.11 -4.45
CA ARG A 28 -3.56 10.25 -5.07
C ARG A 28 -3.58 9.84 -6.54
N PRO A 29 -2.81 10.50 -7.41
CA PRO A 29 -2.67 10.07 -8.80
C PRO A 29 -1.99 8.69 -8.87
N LEU A 30 -2.53 7.80 -9.70
CA LEU A 30 -1.87 6.53 -9.99
C LEU A 30 -0.83 6.74 -11.10
N PRO A 31 0.39 6.22 -10.93
CA PRO A 31 1.37 6.16 -12.01
C PRO A 31 0.83 5.35 -13.19
N VAL A 32 1.23 5.73 -14.42
CA VAL A 32 0.84 5.00 -15.64
C VAL A 32 1.33 3.55 -15.60
N ASP A 33 2.54 3.33 -15.08
CA ASP A 33 3.10 2.01 -14.77
C ASP A 33 3.34 1.89 -13.26
N PRO A 34 2.38 1.33 -12.50
CA PRO A 34 2.52 1.13 -11.07
C PRO A 34 3.69 0.21 -10.71
N VAL A 35 3.96 -0.81 -11.51
CA VAL A 35 5.02 -1.79 -11.19
C VAL A 35 6.38 -1.11 -11.29
N ALA A 36 6.62 -0.35 -12.35
CA ALA A 36 7.85 0.42 -12.48
C ALA A 36 7.98 1.49 -11.37
N ALA A 37 6.89 2.20 -11.06
CA ALA A 37 6.90 3.26 -10.05
C ALA A 37 7.21 2.76 -8.63
N PHE A 38 6.77 1.55 -8.27
CA PHE A 38 7.04 0.95 -6.96
C PHE A 38 8.25 0.01 -6.95
N ARG A 39 8.91 -0.21 -8.10
CA ARG A 39 10.09 -1.08 -8.15
C ARG A 39 11.22 -0.50 -7.30
N GLY A 40 11.67 -1.27 -6.31
CA GLY A 40 12.74 -0.86 -5.40
C GLY A 40 12.29 0.04 -4.23
N ALA A 41 11.01 0.46 -4.19
CA ALA A 41 10.47 1.26 -3.09
C ALA A 41 10.54 0.55 -1.72
N PHE A 42 10.62 -0.78 -1.73
CA PHE A 42 10.72 -1.64 -0.54
C PHE A 42 12.13 -2.22 -0.33
N THR A 43 13.17 -1.55 -0.86
CA THR A 43 14.57 -1.92 -0.59
C THR A 43 14.90 -1.73 0.89
N GLY A 44 15.67 -2.66 1.46
CA GLY A 44 16.02 -2.65 2.90
C GLY A 44 14.97 -3.29 3.83
N GLY A 45 13.85 -3.78 3.28
CA GLY A 45 12.89 -4.59 4.03
C GLY A 45 13.35 -6.04 4.23
N ARG A 46 12.65 -6.76 5.10
CA ARG A 46 12.82 -8.22 5.26
C ARG A 46 12.43 -8.93 3.97
N SER A 47 13.14 -9.99 3.66
CA SER A 47 12.80 -10.91 2.57
C SER A 47 11.47 -11.61 2.87
N SER A 48 10.83 -12.11 1.80
CA SER A 48 9.59 -12.88 1.93
C SER A 48 9.75 -14.12 2.82
N ASP A 49 10.92 -14.76 2.79
CA ASP A 49 11.20 -15.94 3.62
C ASP A 49 11.33 -15.59 5.10
N GLU A 50 11.95 -14.47 5.43
CA GLU A 50 12.02 -13.95 6.81
C GLU A 50 10.61 -13.60 7.33
N LEU A 51 9.78 -12.94 6.51
CA LEU A 51 8.40 -12.63 6.88
C LEU A 51 7.57 -13.90 7.13
N ARG A 52 7.73 -14.94 6.30
CA ARG A 52 7.09 -16.25 6.53
C ARG A 52 7.58 -16.90 7.81
N ALA A 53 8.88 -16.82 8.12
CA ALA A 53 9.43 -17.37 9.35
C ALA A 53 8.84 -16.68 10.59
N ILE A 54 8.73 -15.35 10.56
CA ILE A 54 8.12 -14.57 11.64
C ILE A 54 6.65 -14.95 11.83
N SER A 55 5.86 -15.02 10.75
CA SER A 55 4.45 -15.40 10.85
C SER A 55 4.27 -16.76 11.53
N ARG A 56 5.11 -17.76 11.20
CA ARG A 56 5.05 -19.08 11.84
C ARG A 56 5.39 -19.02 13.33
N LEU A 57 6.34 -18.18 13.73
CA LEU A 57 6.69 -17.99 15.14
C LEU A 57 5.55 -17.33 15.91
N ASP A 58 4.91 -16.33 15.32
CA ASP A 58 3.75 -15.64 15.90
C ASP A 58 2.57 -16.61 16.10
N ASP A 59 2.28 -17.46 15.11
CA ASP A 59 1.24 -18.49 15.18
C ASP A 59 1.53 -19.49 16.32
N GLN A 60 2.77 -19.97 16.44
CA GLN A 60 3.17 -20.86 17.54
C GLN A 60 3.02 -20.19 18.91
N ALA A 61 3.37 -18.91 19.02
CA ALA A 61 3.23 -18.15 20.26
C ALA A 61 1.75 -17.88 20.62
N ALA A 62 0.88 -17.68 19.62
CA ALA A 62 -0.56 -17.60 19.83
C ALA A 62 -1.14 -18.93 20.34
N GLU A 63 -0.75 -20.06 19.74
CA GLU A 63 -1.25 -21.38 20.15
C GLU A 63 -0.81 -21.74 21.58
N ARG A 64 0.45 -21.45 21.94
CA ARG A 64 0.95 -21.65 23.31
C ARG A 64 0.20 -20.84 24.37
N ARG A 65 -0.32 -19.65 24.02
CA ARG A 65 -1.13 -18.83 24.95
C ARG A 65 -2.55 -19.37 25.13
N ARG A 66 -3.04 -20.17 24.18
CA ARG A 66 -4.39 -20.73 24.20
C ARG A 66 -4.48 -22.04 25.01
N LYS A 67 -3.35 -22.73 25.20
CA LYS A 67 -3.24 -24.00 25.92
C LYS A 67 -2.84 -23.78 27.38
#